data_AF-X0XPH7-F1
#
_entry.id   AF-X0XPH7-F1
#
_cell.length_a   1.000
_cell.length_b   1.000
_cell.length_c   1.000
_cell.angle_alpha   90.00
_cell.angle_beta   90.00
_cell.angle_gamma   90.00
#
_symmetry.space_group_name_H-M   'P 1'
#
loop_
_entity.id
_entity.type
_entity.pdbx_description
1 polymer ?
#
loop_
_entity_poly.entity_id
_entity_poly.type
_entity_poly.pdbx_seq_one_letter_code
_entity_poly.pdbx_strand_id
1 'polypeptide(L)'
;MKTTNVFSKNLQAYNQFKGTQTLIADQGGQGSSKTVSILQLLYQIARTSKSKKRITIASYALPHLKGGAMQDFEDILTNEGIQPDSVRNKSEHMYFIGKSEITFVGIEGNEAKATGPRRDILYLNEANKRVAYKVFELMNARTRLATFIDFNPSAEFWFHEQHIPNFDYHIIKSTFRDNEYLPKR
;
A
#
# COMPACT_ATOMS: atom_id res chain seq x y z
N MET A 1 -0.89 18.22 -2.70
CA MET A 1 -1.68 17.07 -2.22
C MET A 1 -2.52 17.42 -0.99
N LYS A 2 -3.83 17.19 -1.04
CA LYS A 2 -4.72 17.25 0.12
C LYS A 2 -4.65 15.93 0.88
N THR A 3 -4.29 15.94 2.16
CA THR A 3 -4.03 14.74 2.97
C THR A 3 -4.86 14.73 4.25
N THR A 4 -5.01 13.57 4.89
CA THR A 4 -5.71 13.39 6.17
C THR A 4 -4.73 13.17 7.32
N ASN A 5 -5.24 13.08 8.56
CA ASN A 5 -4.44 12.66 9.71
C ASN A 5 -3.88 11.22 9.54
N VAL A 6 -4.57 10.36 8.80
CA VAL A 6 -4.12 8.97 8.54
C VAL A 6 -2.84 8.96 7.69
N PHE A 7 -2.73 9.84 6.71
CA PHE A 7 -1.50 10.08 5.97
C PHE A 7 -0.36 10.51 6.90
N SER A 8 -0.63 11.46 7.81
CA SER A 8 0.39 11.97 8.73
C SER A 8 0.92 10.90 9.68
N LYS A 9 0.03 10.03 10.20
CA LYS A 9 0.41 8.86 11.01
C LYS A 9 1.27 7.88 10.23
N ASN A 10 0.93 7.60 8.97
CA ASN A 10 1.73 6.73 8.10
C ASN A 10 3.13 7.30 7.83
N LEU A 11 3.22 8.61 7.55
CA LEU A 11 4.50 9.29 7.34
C LEU A 11 5.36 9.25 8.61
N GLN A 12 4.76 9.49 9.77
CA GLN A 12 5.44 9.42 11.06
C GLN A 12 5.98 8.02 11.31
N ALA A 13 5.14 6.98 11.16
CA ALA A 13 5.54 5.59 11.34
C ALA A 13 6.69 5.21 10.38
N TYR A 14 6.56 5.51 9.09
CA TYR A 14 7.60 5.22 8.10
C TYR A 14 8.94 5.89 8.43
N ASN A 15 8.92 7.13 8.94
CA ASN A 15 10.13 7.83 9.34
C ASN A 15 10.72 7.29 10.65
N GLN A 16 9.87 6.93 11.62
CA GLN A 16 10.29 6.37 12.90
C GLN A 16 11.04 5.05 12.72
N PHE A 17 10.57 4.20 11.81
CA PHE A 17 11.15 2.88 11.53
C PHE A 17 12.13 2.87 10.36
N LYS A 18 12.64 4.05 9.96
CA LYS A 18 13.56 4.15 8.85
C LYS A 18 14.88 3.43 9.17
N GLY A 19 15.20 2.40 8.38
CA GLY A 19 16.41 1.59 8.55
C GLY A 19 16.15 0.19 9.09
N THR A 20 14.93 -0.09 9.56
CA THR A 20 14.45 -1.43 9.89
C THR A 20 13.37 -1.86 8.89
N GLN A 21 13.30 -3.16 8.58
CA GLN A 21 12.18 -3.69 7.82
C GLN A 21 10.98 -3.81 8.77
N THR A 22 10.05 -2.87 8.70
CA THR A 22 8.88 -2.82 9.60
C THR A 22 7.57 -3.01 8.83
N LEU A 23 6.61 -3.69 9.49
CA LEU A 23 5.24 -3.82 9.03
C LEU A 23 4.38 -2.68 9.59
N ILE A 24 3.77 -1.86 8.73
CA ILE A 24 2.85 -0.78 9.11
C ILE A 24 1.44 -1.19 8.68
N ALA A 25 0.53 -1.33 9.64
CA ALA A 25 -0.78 -1.91 9.45
C ALA A 25 -1.90 -0.89 9.69
N ASP A 26 -2.64 -0.54 8.65
CA ASP A 26 -3.76 0.38 8.71
C ASP A 26 -5.08 -0.37 8.85
N GLN A 27 -5.62 -0.35 10.07
CA GLN A 27 -6.91 -0.94 10.40
C GLN A 27 -7.98 0.15 10.42
N GLY A 28 -8.97 0.06 9.53
CA GLY A 28 -10.08 1.01 9.53
C GLY A 28 -11.23 0.60 8.62
N GLY A 29 -12.43 1.09 8.90
CA GLY A 29 -13.62 0.81 8.09
C GLY A 29 -13.60 1.48 6.71
N GLN A 30 -14.67 1.31 5.94
CA GLN A 30 -14.86 2.05 4.68
C GLN A 30 -14.87 3.56 4.95
N GLY A 31 -14.27 4.35 4.05
CA GLY A 31 -14.22 5.81 4.17
C GLY A 31 -13.18 6.34 5.16
N SER A 32 -12.45 5.49 5.88
CA SER A 32 -11.42 5.90 6.86
C SER A 32 -10.14 6.52 6.26
N SER A 33 -10.07 6.69 4.93
CA SER A 33 -8.91 7.20 4.18
C SER A 33 -7.64 6.35 4.18
N LYS A 34 -7.63 5.16 4.78
CA LYS A 34 -6.46 4.25 4.85
C LYS A 34 -5.77 4.01 3.50
N THR A 35 -6.51 3.54 2.51
CA THR A 35 -5.99 3.19 1.18
C THR A 35 -5.36 4.40 0.50
N VAL A 36 -6.12 5.49 0.39
CA VAL A 36 -5.67 6.74 -0.24
C VAL A 36 -4.45 7.31 0.49
N SER A 37 -4.45 7.30 1.83
CA SER A 37 -3.34 7.82 2.64
C SER A 37 -2.03 7.07 2.39
N ILE A 38 -2.08 5.73 2.32
CA ILE A 38 -0.91 4.92 1.99
C ILE A 38 -0.45 5.23 0.55
N LEU A 39 -1.36 5.28 -0.42
CA LEU A 39 -1.03 5.59 -1.82
C LEU A 39 -0.36 6.97 -1.96
N GLN A 40 -0.88 7.98 -1.27
CA GLN A 40 -0.30 9.33 -1.21
C GLN A 40 1.12 9.32 -0.65
N LEU A 41 1.36 8.56 0.42
CA LEU A 41 2.70 8.39 0.99
C LEU A 41 3.64 7.70 0.00
N LEU A 42 3.21 6.61 -0.65
CA LEU A 42 4.01 5.90 -1.64
C LEU A 42 4.37 6.80 -2.84
N TYR A 43 3.40 7.60 -3.33
CA TYR A 43 3.65 8.62 -4.34
C TYR A 43 4.72 9.61 -3.88
N GLN A 44 4.59 10.17 -2.66
CA GLN A 44 5.54 11.15 -2.15
C GLN A 44 6.95 10.54 -1.97
N ILE A 45 7.05 9.31 -1.47
CA ILE A 45 8.32 8.59 -1.37
C ILE A 45 8.95 8.43 -2.76
N ALA A 46 8.17 7.96 -3.74
CA ALA A 46 8.64 7.74 -5.10
C ALA A 46 9.13 9.05 -5.75
N ARG A 47 8.37 10.14 -5.57
CA ARG A 47 8.61 11.47 -6.15
C ARG A 47 9.81 12.19 -5.56
N THR A 48 10.05 12.04 -4.25
CA THR A 48 11.09 12.79 -3.51
C THR A 48 12.38 12.01 -3.31
N SER A 49 12.37 10.69 -3.54
CA SER A 49 13.55 9.85 -3.35
C SER A 49 14.69 10.21 -4.32
N LYS A 50 15.90 10.38 -3.79
CA LYS A 50 17.13 10.62 -4.58
C LYS A 50 17.58 9.38 -5.35
N SER A 51 17.27 8.17 -4.85
CA SER A 51 17.56 6.89 -5.49
C SER A 51 16.29 6.26 -6.05
N LYS A 52 16.41 5.42 -7.09
CA LYS A 52 15.29 4.59 -7.58
C LYS A 52 14.69 3.80 -6.41
N LYS A 53 13.35 3.81 -6.32
CA LYS A 53 12.57 2.93 -5.46
C LYS A 53 11.72 2.01 -6.31
N ARG A 54 11.68 0.73 -5.94
CA ARG A 54 10.77 -0.27 -6.49
C ARG A 54 9.66 -0.49 -5.48
N ILE A 55 8.45 -0.06 -5.82
CA ILE A 55 7.29 -0.15 -4.95
C ILE A 55 6.31 -1.12 -5.59
N THR A 56 5.87 -2.11 -4.84
CA THR A 56 4.85 -3.07 -5.31
C THR A 56 3.58 -2.87 -4.49
N ILE A 57 2.48 -2.61 -5.18
CA ILE A 57 1.14 -2.59 -4.61
C ILE A 57 0.45 -3.87 -5.05
N ALA A 58 0.05 -4.71 -4.11
CA ALA A 58 -0.57 -5.99 -4.41
C ALA A 58 -1.89 -6.18 -3.68
N SER A 59 -2.75 -7.02 -4.25
CA SER A 59 -3.98 -7.49 -3.62
C SER A 59 -4.30 -8.88 -4.18
N TYR A 60 -5.40 -9.50 -3.72
CA TYR A 60 -5.75 -10.86 -4.12
C TYR A 60 -5.94 -11.04 -5.62
N ALA A 61 -6.32 -10.00 -6.36
CA ALA A 61 -6.48 -10.06 -7.81
C ALA A 61 -6.23 -8.70 -8.46
N LEU A 62 -5.76 -8.72 -9.71
CA LEU A 62 -5.50 -7.51 -10.47
C LEU A 62 -6.78 -6.72 -10.83
N PRO A 63 -7.91 -7.37 -11.22
CA PRO A 63 -9.17 -6.65 -11.41
C PRO A 63 -9.63 -5.87 -10.18
N HIS A 64 -9.37 -6.39 -8.97
CA HIS A 64 -9.67 -5.69 -7.71
C HIS A 64 -8.88 -4.39 -7.59
N LEU A 65 -7.57 -4.44 -7.84
CA LEU A 65 -6.72 -3.25 -7.83
C LEU A 65 -7.16 -2.23 -8.88
N LYS A 66 -7.49 -2.67 -10.10
CA LYS A 66 -7.94 -1.81 -11.20
C LYS A 66 -9.22 -1.05 -10.87
N GLY A 67 -10.13 -1.65 -10.10
CA GLY A 67 -11.39 -1.03 -9.68
C GLY A 67 -11.31 -0.23 -8.37
N GLY A 68 -10.16 -0.22 -7.70
CA GLY A 68 -9.97 0.44 -6.41
C GLY A 68 -8.66 1.20 -6.37
N ALA A 69 -7.65 0.66 -5.69
CA ALA A 69 -6.39 1.35 -5.41
C ALA A 69 -5.66 1.95 -6.63
N MET A 70 -5.82 1.36 -7.83
CA MET A 70 -5.22 1.92 -9.05
C MET A 70 -5.96 3.17 -9.53
N GLN A 71 -7.29 3.22 -9.45
CA GLN A 71 -8.08 4.42 -9.75
C GLN A 71 -7.75 5.52 -8.74
N ASP A 72 -7.74 5.19 -7.44
CA ASP A 72 -7.34 6.13 -6.39
C ASP A 72 -5.94 6.72 -6.65
N PHE A 73 -5.00 5.89 -7.15
CA PHE A 73 -3.66 6.36 -7.50
C PHE A 73 -3.64 7.27 -8.73
N GLU A 74 -4.43 6.96 -9.76
CA GLU A 74 -4.58 7.83 -10.95
C GLU A 74 -5.24 9.17 -10.60
N ASP A 75 -6.16 9.18 -9.65
CA ASP A 75 -6.75 10.41 -9.10
C ASP A 75 -5.71 11.23 -8.34
N ILE A 76 -4.84 10.60 -7.54
CA ILE A 76 -3.71 11.27 -6.88
C ILE A 76 -2.79 11.92 -7.93
N LEU A 77 -2.45 11.20 -9.01
CA LEU A 77 -1.62 11.75 -10.09
C LEU A 77 -2.29 12.97 -10.74
N THR A 78 -3.57 12.85 -11.09
CA THR A 78 -4.34 13.92 -11.73
C THR A 78 -4.43 15.16 -10.84
N ASN A 79 -4.67 14.98 -9.55
CA ASN A 79 -4.69 16.07 -8.56
C ASN A 79 -3.34 16.77 -8.39
N GLU A 80 -2.24 16.06 -8.67
CA GLU A 80 -0.88 16.62 -8.69
C GLU A 80 -0.48 17.16 -10.06
N GLY A 81 -1.42 17.27 -11.01
CA GLY A 81 -1.21 17.81 -12.35
C GLY A 81 -0.49 16.86 -13.30
N ILE A 82 -0.45 15.55 -12.99
CA ILE A 82 0.19 14.53 -13.81
C ILE A 82 -0.89 13.76 -14.55
N GLN A 83 -0.82 13.76 -15.89
CA GLN A 83 -1.68 12.89 -16.71
C GLN A 83 -1.23 11.43 -16.53
N PRO A 84 -2.06 10.51 -16.02
CA PRO A 84 -1.62 9.14 -15.69
C PRO A 84 -0.99 8.40 -16.88
N ASP A 85 -1.56 8.53 -18.07
CA ASP A 85 -1.06 7.89 -19.28
C ASP A 85 0.34 8.36 -19.70
N SER A 86 0.78 9.55 -19.28
CA SER A 86 2.12 10.06 -19.58
C SER A 86 3.23 9.37 -18.79
N VAL A 87 2.88 8.70 -17.67
CA VAL A 87 3.82 8.04 -16.76
C VAL A 87 3.57 6.54 -16.63
N ARG A 88 2.56 6.00 -17.33
CA ARG A 88 2.09 4.62 -17.17
C ARG A 88 2.62 3.70 -18.27
N ASN A 89 3.13 2.54 -17.86
CA ASN A 89 3.19 1.36 -18.71
C ASN A 89 1.91 0.54 -18.52
N LYS A 90 1.04 0.56 -19.54
CA LYS A 90 -0.29 -0.08 -19.49
C LYS A 90 -0.20 -1.60 -19.39
N SER A 91 0.72 -2.22 -20.13
CA SER A 91 0.88 -3.68 -20.19
C SER A 91 1.34 -4.26 -18.85
N GLU A 92 2.26 -3.56 -18.18
CA GLU A 92 2.86 -4.02 -16.91
C GLU A 92 2.13 -3.47 -15.68
N HIS A 93 1.07 -2.69 -15.86
CA HIS A 93 0.35 -2.00 -14.77
C HIS A 93 1.30 -1.26 -13.81
N MET A 94 2.24 -0.52 -14.40
CA MET A 94 3.33 0.17 -13.72
C MET A 94 3.30 1.66 -14.00
N TYR A 95 3.68 2.48 -13.02
CA TYR A 95 3.78 3.94 -13.13
C TYR A 95 5.19 4.39 -12.76
N PHE A 96 5.75 5.30 -13.56
CA PHE A 96 7.08 5.88 -13.34
C PHE A 96 6.97 7.25 -12.68
N ILE A 97 7.42 7.35 -11.43
CA ILE A 97 7.36 8.59 -10.65
C ILE A 97 8.79 9.01 -10.30
N GLY A 98 9.28 10.05 -10.98
CA GLY A 98 10.68 10.46 -10.89
C GLY A 98 11.61 9.33 -11.37
N LYS A 99 12.51 8.86 -10.49
CA LYS A 99 13.38 7.70 -10.78
C LYS A 99 12.80 6.36 -10.31
N SER A 100 11.64 6.39 -9.66
CA SER A 100 11.03 5.25 -9.00
C SER A 100 9.94 4.63 -9.86
N GLU A 101 9.62 3.38 -9.57
CA GLU A 101 8.54 2.63 -10.23
C GLU A 101 7.57 2.10 -9.18
N ILE A 102 6.28 2.20 -9.51
CA ILE A 102 5.17 1.66 -8.71
C ILE A 102 4.41 0.67 -9.57
N THR A 103 4.42 -0.61 -9.18
CA THR A 103 3.78 -1.70 -9.94
C THR A 103 2.61 -2.27 -9.19
N PHE A 104 1.50 -2.50 -9.89
CA PHE A 104 0.30 -3.13 -9.35
C PHE A 104 0.26 -4.62 -9.72
N VAL A 105 0.14 -5.49 -8.73
CA VAL A 105 0.24 -6.95 -8.90
C VAL A 105 -0.95 -7.68 -8.27
N GLY A 106 -1.67 -8.46 -9.08
CA GLY A 106 -2.64 -9.43 -8.57
C GLY A 106 -1.96 -10.73 -8.16
N ILE A 107 -2.18 -11.17 -6.92
CA ILE A 107 -1.64 -12.45 -6.40
C ILE A 107 -2.35 -13.64 -7.05
N GLU A 108 -3.67 -13.55 -7.25
CA GLU A 108 -4.52 -14.54 -7.91
C GLU A 108 -4.40 -15.96 -7.32
N GLY A 109 -4.15 -16.06 -6.01
CA GLY A 109 -3.94 -17.33 -5.32
C GLY A 109 -2.66 -18.08 -5.75
N ASN A 110 -1.76 -17.43 -6.51
CA ASN A 110 -0.55 -18.05 -7.02
C ASN A 110 0.68 -17.63 -6.20
N GLU A 111 1.20 -18.56 -5.39
CA GLU A 111 2.41 -18.34 -4.59
C GLU A 111 3.65 -18.02 -5.43
N ALA A 112 3.75 -18.51 -6.67
CA ALA A 112 4.87 -18.16 -7.55
C ALA A 112 4.86 -16.65 -7.87
N LYS A 113 3.69 -16.02 -8.01
CA LYS A 113 3.58 -14.56 -8.19
C LYS A 113 4.01 -13.78 -6.93
N ALA A 114 3.84 -14.37 -5.74
CA ALA A 114 4.35 -13.79 -4.48
C ALA A 114 5.89 -13.70 -4.46
N THR A 115 6.56 -14.58 -5.21
CA THR A 115 8.03 -14.66 -5.29
C THR A 115 8.67 -13.72 -6.31
N GLY A 116 7.91 -12.78 -6.87
CA GLY A 116 8.37 -11.78 -7.84
C GLY A 116 9.60 -10.96 -7.41
N PRO A 117 10.05 -10.01 -8.25
CA PRO A 117 11.32 -9.31 -8.06
C PRO A 117 11.44 -8.64 -6.67
N ARG A 118 12.67 -8.56 -6.15
CA ARG A 118 12.94 -7.84 -4.90
C ARG A 118 12.52 -6.39 -5.03
N ARG A 119 11.92 -5.84 -3.96
CA ARG A 119 11.36 -4.49 -3.92
C ARG A 119 11.86 -3.73 -2.71
N ASP A 120 11.75 -2.41 -2.77
CA ASP A 120 12.04 -1.55 -1.64
C ASP A 120 10.85 -1.47 -0.69
N ILE A 121 9.65 -1.29 -1.22
CA ILE A 121 8.42 -1.14 -0.43
C ILE A 121 7.34 -2.05 -0.98
N LEU A 122 6.61 -2.70 -0.09
CA LEU A 122 5.42 -3.49 -0.39
C LEU A 122 4.19 -2.81 0.23
N TYR A 123 3.08 -2.82 -0.49
CA TYR A 123 1.77 -2.50 0.05
C TYR A 123 0.78 -3.60 -0.32
N LEU A 124 0.21 -4.28 0.67
CA LEU A 124 -0.88 -5.23 0.46
C LEU A 124 -2.22 -4.56 0.75
N ASN A 125 -2.94 -4.24 -0.32
CA ASN A 125 -4.27 -3.65 -0.25
C ASN A 125 -5.33 -4.72 0.07
N GLU A 126 -6.14 -4.42 1.07
CA GLU A 126 -7.16 -5.29 1.66
C GLU A 126 -6.58 -6.66 2.03
N ALA A 127 -5.54 -6.64 2.85
CA ALA A 127 -4.76 -7.83 3.23
C ALA A 127 -5.61 -8.93 3.91
N ASN A 128 -6.76 -8.57 4.47
CA ASN A 128 -7.71 -9.54 5.03
C ASN A 128 -8.57 -10.25 3.97
N LYS A 129 -8.56 -9.82 2.70
CA LYS A 129 -9.31 -10.46 1.62
C LYS A 129 -8.41 -11.38 0.81
N ARG A 130 -8.55 -12.70 1.01
CA ARG A 130 -7.96 -13.74 0.14
C ARG A 130 -6.44 -13.63 -0.07
N VAL A 131 -5.73 -13.01 0.86
CA VAL A 131 -4.27 -13.03 0.93
C VAL A 131 -3.89 -13.98 2.06
N ALA A 132 -3.29 -15.13 1.71
CA ALA A 132 -2.84 -16.10 2.70
C ALA A 132 -1.57 -15.62 3.41
N TYR A 133 -1.35 -16.04 4.66
CA TYR A 133 -0.14 -15.73 5.43
C TYR A 133 1.13 -16.11 4.66
N LYS A 134 1.14 -17.27 4.01
CA LYS A 134 2.31 -17.74 3.24
C LYS A 134 2.69 -16.80 2.11
N VAL A 135 1.69 -16.23 1.43
CA VAL A 135 1.91 -15.21 0.40
C VAL A 135 2.51 -13.96 1.00
N PHE A 136 1.95 -13.45 2.11
CA PHE A 136 2.50 -12.31 2.82
C PHE A 136 3.97 -12.55 3.20
N GLU A 137 4.28 -13.69 3.82
CA GLU A 137 5.63 -14.05 4.24
C GLU A 137 6.62 -14.04 3.06
N LEU A 138 6.27 -14.69 1.95
CA LEU A 138 7.10 -14.74 0.73
C LEU A 138 7.34 -13.36 0.10
N MET A 139 6.33 -12.48 0.17
CA MET A 139 6.45 -11.12 -0.34
C MET A 139 7.24 -10.21 0.60
N ASN A 140 6.99 -10.30 1.90
CA ASN A 140 7.69 -9.52 2.93
C ASN A 140 9.18 -9.89 2.95
N ALA A 141 9.54 -11.17 2.87
CA ALA A 141 10.94 -11.61 2.82
C ALA A 141 11.75 -11.03 1.63
N ARG A 142 11.06 -10.53 0.58
CA ARG A 142 11.68 -9.87 -0.59
C ARG A 142 11.56 -8.34 -0.57
N THR A 143 11.16 -7.77 0.57
CA THR A 143 10.93 -6.34 0.76
C THR A 143 11.99 -5.75 1.69
N ARG A 144 12.62 -4.66 1.27
CA ARG A 144 13.83 -4.14 1.94
C ARG A 144 13.57 -3.06 3.00
N LEU A 145 12.64 -2.15 2.76
CA LEU A 145 12.47 -0.94 3.57
C LEU A 145 11.24 -1.00 4.46
N ALA A 146 10.07 -1.26 3.89
CA ALA A 146 8.82 -1.26 4.65
C ALA A 146 7.74 -2.08 3.94
N THR A 147 6.87 -2.67 4.74
CA THR A 147 5.65 -3.31 4.24
C THR A 147 4.45 -2.61 4.86
N PHE A 148 3.57 -2.09 4.02
CA PHE A 148 2.27 -1.56 4.41
C PHE A 148 1.20 -2.61 4.17
N ILE A 149 0.21 -2.67 5.05
CA ILE A 149 -1.04 -3.40 4.79
C ILE A 149 -2.22 -2.53 5.20
N ASP A 150 -3.34 -2.67 4.50
CA ASP A 150 -4.61 -2.10 4.98
C ASP A 150 -5.70 -3.16 5.01
N PHE A 151 -6.63 -3.03 5.96
CA PHE A 151 -7.76 -3.95 6.08
C PHE A 151 -8.94 -3.35 6.84
N ASN A 152 -10.13 -3.87 6.55
CA ASN A 152 -11.32 -3.60 7.33
C ASN A 152 -11.38 -4.56 8.52
N PRO A 153 -11.81 -4.11 9.72
CA PRO A 153 -11.93 -4.97 10.91
C PRO A 153 -13.21 -5.84 10.86
N SER A 154 -13.46 -6.52 9.73
CA SER A 154 -14.67 -7.34 9.53
C SER A 154 -14.54 -8.76 10.11
N ALA A 155 -13.30 -9.27 10.18
CA ALA A 155 -12.98 -10.57 10.73
C ALA A 155 -11.50 -10.58 11.12
N GLU A 156 -11.14 -11.45 12.08
CA GLU A 156 -9.75 -11.81 12.33
C GLU A 156 -9.18 -12.57 11.13
N PHE A 157 -7.86 -12.47 10.96
CA PHE A 157 -7.10 -13.16 9.91
C PHE A 157 -5.66 -13.27 10.39
N TRP A 158 -4.76 -13.82 9.57
CA TRP A 158 -3.36 -14.07 9.93
C TRP A 158 -2.61 -12.90 10.60
N PHE A 159 -3.03 -11.64 10.37
CA PHE A 159 -2.46 -10.49 11.06
C PHE A 159 -2.76 -10.45 12.57
N HIS A 160 -3.94 -10.91 12.96
CA HIS A 160 -4.41 -10.95 14.34
C HIS A 160 -4.05 -12.25 15.06
N GLU A 161 -3.73 -13.29 14.29
CA GLU A 161 -3.36 -14.61 14.81
C GLU A 161 -1.91 -14.62 15.32
N GLN A 162 -1.54 -15.65 16.09
CA GLN A 162 -0.24 -15.78 16.77
C GLN A 162 0.98 -15.97 15.84
N HIS A 163 0.86 -15.67 14.53
CA HIS A 163 1.92 -15.77 13.54
C HIS A 163 2.68 -14.45 13.28
N ILE A 164 2.12 -13.31 13.69
CA ILE A 164 2.80 -12.00 13.67
C ILE A 164 3.88 -11.74 14.75
N PRO A 165 4.01 -12.45 15.89
CA PRO A 165 4.99 -12.12 16.92
C PRO A 165 6.46 -12.08 16.46
N ASN A 166 6.77 -12.60 15.27
CA ASN A 166 8.11 -12.57 14.67
C ASN A 166 8.40 -11.31 13.82
N PHE A 167 7.44 -10.39 13.69
CA PHE A 167 7.63 -9.14 12.95
C PHE A 167 7.38 -7.95 13.87
N ASP A 168 8.33 -7.02 13.91
CA ASP A 168 8.06 -5.68 14.45
C ASP A 168 6.99 -5.01 13.58
N TYR A 169 5.87 -4.65 14.20
CA TYR A 169 4.78 -3.98 13.52
C TYR A 169 4.30 -2.73 14.26
N HIS A 170 3.74 -1.80 13.49
CA HIS A 170 3.06 -0.63 13.99
C HIS A 170 1.63 -0.60 13.45
N ILE A 171 0.65 -0.45 14.33
CA ILE A 171 -0.77 -0.42 13.95
C ILE A 171 -1.33 1.01 13.99
N ILE A 172 -1.95 1.42 12.89
CA ILE A 172 -2.66 2.69 12.74
C ILE A 172 -4.15 2.36 12.67
N LYS A 173 -4.92 2.82 13.66
CA LYS A 173 -6.38 2.69 13.68
C LYS A 173 -7.03 3.97 13.18
N SER A 174 -8.00 3.83 12.27
CA SER A 174 -8.75 4.95 11.69
C SER A 174 -10.22 4.62 11.46
N THR A 175 -11.05 5.66 11.49
CA THR A 175 -12.49 5.61 11.25
C THR A 175 -12.87 6.63 10.19
N PHE A 176 -14.13 6.62 9.73
CA PHE A 176 -14.63 7.63 8.81
C PHE A 176 -14.53 9.06 9.38
N ARG A 177 -14.49 9.23 10.71
CA ARG A 177 -14.33 10.54 11.36
C ARG A 177 -12.94 11.15 11.14
N ASP A 178 -11.95 10.33 10.80
CA ASP A 178 -10.59 10.78 10.51
C ASP A 178 -10.42 11.29 9.06
N ASN A 179 -11.49 11.22 8.24
CA ASN A 179 -11.47 11.64 6.85
C ASN A 179 -12.32 12.90 6.64
N GLU A 180 -11.66 14.05 6.64
CA GLU A 180 -12.26 15.37 6.44
C GLU A 180 -12.79 15.59 5.01
N TYR A 181 -12.44 14.72 4.06
CA TYR A 181 -12.85 14.80 2.66
C TYR A 181 -13.98 13.84 2.29
N LEU A 182 -14.57 13.14 3.27
CA LEU A 182 -15.78 12.36 3.04
C LEU A 182 -16.92 13.30 2.64
N PRO A 183 -17.65 13.03 1.54
CA PRO A 183 -18.87 13.75 1.22
C PRO A 183 -19.84 13.68 2.41
N LYS A 184 -20.29 14.84 2.89
CA LYS A 184 -21.40 14.91 3.85
C LYS A 184 -22.64 14.36 3.15
N ARG A 185 -23.25 13.33 3.74
CA ARG A 185 -24.56 12.84 3.32
C ARG A 185 -25.64 13.83 3.70
#